data_AF-A0A0D2JTP5-F1
#
_entry.id   AF-A0A0D2JTP5-F1
#
_cell.length_a   1.000
_cell.length_b   1.000
_cell.length_c   1.000
_cell.angle_alpha   90.00
_cell.angle_beta   90.00
_cell.angle_gamma   90.00
#
_symmetry.space_group_name_H-M   'P 1'
#
loop_
_entity.id
_entity.type
_entity.pdbx_description
1 polymer ?
#
loop_
_entity_poly.entity_id
_entity_poly.type
_entity_poly.pdbx_seq_one_letter_code
_entity_poly.pdbx_strand_id
1 'polypeptide(L)' 'DNRLLKMFTDVVKALYSSDLVAEDTIQHWYKKGSHPKGRNVFLNDIQPFIKWLEEAEEEDDDEDD' A
#
# COMPACT_ATOMS: atom_id res chain seq x y z
N ASP A 1 19.20 -7.78 10.00
CA ASP A 1 19.33 -7.90 8.55
C ASP A 1 18.23 -7.06 7.92
N ASN A 2 18.59 -5.97 7.24
CA ASN A 2 17.61 -4.99 6.75
C ASN A 2 17.02 -5.35 5.38
N ARG A 3 17.39 -6.52 4.81
CA ARG A 3 16.86 -6.98 3.52
C ARG A 3 15.34 -7.14 3.55
N LEU A 4 14.81 -7.70 4.65
CA LEU A 4 13.36 -7.89 4.83
C LEU A 4 12.59 -6.57 4.90
N LEU A 5 13.20 -5.51 5.44
CA LEU A 5 12.57 -4.17 5.48
C LEU A 5 12.43 -3.61 4.07
N LYS A 6 13.46 -3.75 3.23
CA LYS A 6 13.46 -3.26 1.85
C LYS A 6 12.50 -4.02 0.92
N MET A 7 12.21 -5.29 1.23
CA MET A 7 11.31 -6.12 0.44
C MET A 7 9.83 -5.92 0.81
N PHE A 8 9.53 -5.22 1.91
CA PHE A 8 8.16 -5.10 2.41
C PHE A 8 7.21 -4.54 1.35
N THR A 9 7.57 -3.43 0.70
CA THR A 9 6.76 -2.82 -0.35
C THR A 9 6.53 -3.77 -1.52
N ASP A 10 7.56 -4.51 -1.93
CA ASP A 10 7.45 -5.48 -3.04
C ASP A 10 6.53 -6.66 -2.67
N VAL A 11 6.57 -7.12 -1.42
CA VAL A 11 5.65 -8.15 -0.92
C VAL A 11 4.21 -7.64 -0.93
N VAL A 12 3.95 -6.42 -0.46
CA VAL A 12 2.59 -5.85 -0.47
C VAL A 12 2.06 -5.72 -1.91
N LYS A 13 2.89 -5.22 -2.83
CA LYS A 13 2.54 -5.15 -4.26
C LYS A 13 2.24 -6.53 -4.84
N ALA A 14 3.06 -7.54 -4.56
CA ALA A 14 2.84 -8.89 -5.04
C ALA A 14 1.53 -9.49 -4.51
N LEU A 15 1.17 -9.21 -3.25
CA LEU A 15 -0.10 -9.66 -2.66
C LEU A 15 -1.31 -8.96 -3.31
N TYR A 16 -1.19 -7.65 -3.56
CA TYR A 16 -2.21 -6.88 -4.27
C TYR A 16 -2.41 -7.41 -5.69
N SER A 17 -1.34 -7.52 -6.49
CA SER A 17 -1.40 -8.02 -7.87
C SER A 17 -1.81 -9.49 -8.01
N SER A 18 -1.87 -10.23 -6.90
CA SER A 18 -2.36 -11.62 -6.87
C SER A 18 -3.78 -11.73 -6.33
N ASP A 19 -4.49 -10.60 -6.17
CA ASP A 19 -5.84 -10.53 -5.59
C ASP A 19 -5.95 -11.14 -4.18
N LEU A 20 -4.85 -11.20 -3.43
CA LEU A 20 -4.82 -11.76 -2.07
C LEU A 20 -5.09 -10.72 -1.00
N VAL A 21 -4.80 -9.46 -1.30
CA VAL A 21 -5.03 -8.32 -0.39
C VAL A 21 -5.69 -7.20 -1.19
N ALA A 22 -6.88 -6.81 -0.77
CA ALA A 22 -7.64 -5.73 -1.38
C ALA A 22 -7.04 -4.35 -1.08
N GLU A 23 -7.32 -3.39 -1.95
CA GLU A 23 -6.86 -2.01 -1.83
C GLU A 23 -7.25 -1.37 -0.49
N ASP A 24 -8.52 -1.48 -0.11
CA ASP A 24 -9.08 -0.94 1.13
C ASP A 24 -8.31 -1.40 2.38
N THR A 25 -7.82 -2.64 2.33
CA THR A 25 -7.03 -3.28 3.39
C THR A 25 -5.65 -2.67 3.49
N ILE A 26 -5.01 -2.40 2.34
CA ILE A 26 -3.70 -1.72 2.27
C ILE A 26 -3.83 -0.27 2.72
N GLN A 27 -4.83 0.45 2.23
CA GLN A 27 -5.14 1.82 2.64
C GLN A 27 -5.42 1.90 4.15
N HIS A 28 -6.22 0.96 4.70
CA HIS A 28 -6.50 0.88 6.13
C HIS A 28 -5.21 0.69 6.95
N TRP A 29 -4.37 -0.26 6.54
CA TRP A 29 -3.10 -0.52 7.21
C TRP A 29 -2.20 0.73 7.21
N TYR A 30 -2.10 1.42 6.07
CA TYR A 30 -1.31 2.64 5.94
C TYR A 30 -1.81 3.75 6.87
N LYS A 31 -3.13 4.02 6.84
CA LYS A 31 -3.76 5.10 7.61
C LYS A 31 -3.72 4.83 9.11
N LYS A 32 -4.16 3.65 9.56
CA LYS A 32 -4.42 3.35 10.99
C LYS A 32 -4.01 1.97 11.50
N GLY A 33 -3.75 1.01 10.62
CA GLY A 33 -3.50 -0.39 11.02
C GLY A 33 -2.03 -0.76 11.27
N SER A 34 -1.06 0.08 10.91
CA SER A 34 0.35 -0.30 11.01
C SER A 34 0.87 -0.35 12.46
N HIS A 35 1.67 -1.36 12.78
CA HIS A 35 2.33 -1.47 14.08
C HIS A 35 3.31 -0.30 14.34
N PRO A 36 3.42 0.26 15.57
CA PRO A 36 4.27 1.43 15.83
C PRO A 36 5.76 1.19 15.55
N LYS A 37 6.26 -0.01 15.83
CA LYS A 37 7.64 -0.39 15.57
C LYS A 37 7.90 -0.43 14.05
N GLY A 38 8.76 0.46 13.58
CA GLY A 38 9.13 0.54 12.17
C GLY A 38 8.14 1.29 11.28
N ARG A 39 7.04 1.84 11.85
CA ARG A 39 5.98 2.56 11.11
C ARG A 39 6.55 3.57 10.13
N ASN A 40 7.42 4.48 10.58
CA ASN A 40 7.97 5.52 9.71
C ASN A 40 8.70 4.95 8.49
N VAL A 41 9.44 3.84 8.63
CA VAL A 41 10.17 3.24 7.51
C VAL A 41 9.17 2.67 6.50
N PHE A 42 8.24 1.82 6.97
CA PHE A 42 7.28 1.18 6.08
C PHE A 42 6.35 2.17 5.38
N LEU A 43 5.85 3.18 6.10
CA LEU A 43 4.96 4.18 5.51
C LEU A 43 5.69 5.05 4.50
N ASN A 44 6.93 5.47 4.78
CA ASN A 44 7.71 6.24 3.82
C ASN A 44 7.99 5.44 2.54
N ASP A 45 8.39 4.18 2.68
CA ASP A 45 8.77 3.35 1.53
C ASP A 45 7.56 2.93 0.66
N ILE A 46 6.38 2.78 1.25
CA ILE A 46 5.17 2.37 0.52
C ILE A 46 4.34 3.55 0.00
N GLN A 47 4.57 4.77 0.49
CA GLN A 47 3.79 5.96 0.12
C GLN A 47 3.58 6.13 -1.40
N PRO A 48 4.58 5.91 -2.29
CA PRO A 48 4.35 6.02 -3.73
C PRO A 48 3.31 5.03 -4.26
N PHE A 49 3.24 3.83 -3.68
CA PHE A 49 2.24 2.84 -4.07
C PHE A 49 0.84 3.21 -3.57
N ILE A 50 0.73 3.80 -2.38
CA ILE A 50 -0.55 4.30 -1.86
C ILE A 50 -1.10 5.40 -2.75
N LYS A 51 -0.26 6.34 -3.20
CA LYS A 51 -0.68 7.38 -4.13
C LYS A 51 -1.20 6.81 -5.45
N TRP A 52 -0.49 5.82 -6.00
CA TRP A 52 -0.93 5.16 -7.23
C TRP A 52 -2.29 4.46 -7.07
N LEU A 53 -2.55 3.83 -5.91
CA LEU A 53 -3.86 3.25 -5.60
C LEU A 53 -4.95 4.32 -5.56
N GLU A 54 -4.72 5.41 -4.82
CA GLU A 54 -5.68 6.52 -4.70
C GLU A 54 -5.94 7.23 -6.05
N GLU A 55 -4.91 7.41 -6.89
CA GLU A 55 -5.05 7.97 -8.24
C GLU A 55 -5.86 7.05 -9.18
N ALA A 56 -5.70 5.73 -9.07
CA ALA A 56 -6.48 4.77 -9.87
C ALA A 56 -7.97 4.77 -9.48
N GLU A 57 -8.28 4.89 -8.18
CA GLU A 57 -9.65 4.99 -7.68
C GLU A 57 -10.33 6.28 -8.17
N GLU A 58 -9.62 7.42 -8.20
CA GLU A 58 -10.13 8.70 -8.73
C GLU A 58 -10.40 8.63 -10.25
N GLU A 59 -9.56 7.94 -11.03
CA GLU A 59 -9.74 7.77 -12.48
C GLU A 59 -10.97 6.90 -12.82
N ASP A 60 -11.22 5.82 -12.06
CA ASP A 60 -12.37 4.94 -12.28
C ASP A 60 -13.70 5.63 -11.94
N ASP A 61 -13.75 6.43 -10.86
CA ASP A 61 -14.95 7.18 -10.46
C ASP A 61 -15.32 8.30 -11.45
N ASP A 62 -14.33 8.94 -12.11
CA ASP A 62 -14.54 9.99 -13.11
C ASP A 62 -15.02 9.44 -14.48
N GLU A 63 -14.79 8.15 -14.79
CA GLU A 63 -15.25 7.52 -16.05
C GLU A 63 -16.73 7.09 -16.04
N ASP A 64 -17.33 6.97 -14.86
CA ASP A 64 -18.71 6.51 -14.67
C ASP A 64 -19.77 7.65 -14.62
N ASP A 65 -19.37 8.92 -14.76
CA ASP A 65 -20.23 10.14 -14.81
C ASP A 65 -20.40 10.71 -16.24
#